data_AF-A0A2R6FW05-F1
#
_entry.id   AF-A0A2R6FW05-F1
#
_cell.length_a   1.000
_cell.length_b   1.000
_cell.length_c   1.000
_cell.angle_alpha   90.00
_cell.angle_beta   90.00
_cell.angle_gamma   90.00
#
_symmetry.space_group_name_H-M   'P 1'
#
loop_
_entity.id
_entity.type
_entity.pdbx_description
1 polymer ?
#
loop_
_entity_poly.entity_id
_entity_poly.type
_entity_poly.pdbx_seq_one_letter_code
_entity_poly.pdbx_strand_id
1 'polypeptide(L)'
;MSNESEADEAEQDAADEAESEEQTGFQNGDFIKLDYTARTVEGGQLVDTTDPEVAEEEGVGEDEEFAPRTIVLGEGHVFGAVEEGITGSEVGDSGTVTVAAEEAFGEFDDDEVRTVSADKIPEDDRYPGAHVDIEGQHGHVETIIGGRARVDFNHPLAGEDIEYEWEVLDEVTDREERASALLEVFLEMELDIWFETDTVEEEQLVESDEESEASDEASEGGEAVEDEESEPEYETVEVEKETLYIEATPQLTMNQQWMMGKQQIAQQLTELLDIDRIIVQEELGGGMGMMGGMGGMMGGGAGGAELEEALEDEDIDAEEIVEELEGAEE
;
A
#
# COMPACT_ATOMS: atom_id res chain seq x y z
N MET A 1 -25.18 -9.04 50.24
CA MET A 1 -24.12 -8.75 49.27
C MET A 1 -24.35 -9.62 48.05
N SER A 2 -25.53 -9.56 47.45
CA SER A 2 -25.95 -10.50 46.40
C SER A 2 -26.94 -9.86 45.42
N ASN A 3 -26.96 -8.52 45.34
CA ASN A 3 -27.95 -7.80 44.53
C ASN A 3 -27.33 -6.61 43.77
N GLU A 4 -25.99 -6.54 43.76
CA GLU A 4 -25.19 -5.60 42.95
C GLU A 4 -24.56 -6.33 41.74
N SER A 5 -24.23 -7.62 41.85
CA SER A 5 -23.68 -8.40 40.72
C SER A 5 -24.68 -8.69 39.61
N GLU A 6 -25.96 -8.92 39.95
CA GLU A 6 -27.01 -9.21 38.95
C GLU A 6 -27.46 -7.96 38.17
N ALA A 7 -27.10 -6.75 38.65
CA ALA A 7 -27.39 -5.49 37.96
C ALA A 7 -26.27 -5.12 36.98
N ASP A 8 -25.01 -5.33 37.38
CA ASP A 8 -23.85 -5.18 36.50
C ASP A 8 -23.85 -6.21 35.35
N GLU A 9 -24.22 -7.47 35.60
CA GLU A 9 -24.33 -8.50 34.55
C GLU A 9 -25.46 -8.16 33.54
N ALA A 10 -26.57 -7.59 34.00
CA ALA A 10 -27.69 -7.19 33.12
C ALA A 10 -27.43 -5.89 32.34
N GLU A 11 -26.56 -4.99 32.83
CA GLU A 11 -26.08 -3.82 32.10
C GLU A 11 -24.96 -4.19 31.10
N GLN A 12 -24.19 -5.26 31.36
CA GLN A 12 -23.22 -5.82 30.42
C GLN A 12 -23.89 -6.61 29.30
N ASP A 13 -24.85 -7.49 29.60
CA ASP A 13 -25.63 -8.21 28.59
C ASP A 13 -26.45 -7.25 27.69
N ALA A 14 -26.94 -6.14 28.24
CA ALA A 14 -27.66 -5.13 27.44
C ALA A 14 -26.74 -4.23 26.59
N ALA A 15 -25.45 -4.18 26.90
CA ALA A 15 -24.44 -3.50 26.08
C ALA A 15 -23.94 -4.41 24.94
N ASP A 16 -23.76 -5.71 25.22
CA ASP A 16 -23.36 -6.72 24.23
C ASP A 16 -24.51 -7.04 23.23
N GLU A 17 -25.78 -7.06 23.68
CA GLU A 17 -26.94 -7.26 22.80
C GLU A 17 -27.32 -6.00 21.98
N ALA A 18 -26.68 -4.85 22.22
CA ALA A 18 -26.87 -3.64 21.41
C ALA A 18 -25.87 -3.54 20.24
N GLU A 19 -24.81 -4.37 20.21
CA GLU A 19 -23.79 -4.39 19.15
C GLU A 19 -24.03 -5.48 18.09
N SER A 20 -25.22 -6.08 18.07
CA SER A 20 -25.66 -6.98 16.99
C SER A 20 -26.89 -6.46 16.25
N GLU A 21 -27.01 -5.13 16.10
CA GLU A 21 -27.76 -4.62 14.95
C GLU A 21 -26.97 -5.07 13.72
N GLU A 22 -27.54 -5.95 12.89
CA GLU A 22 -26.95 -6.32 11.60
C GLU A 22 -26.58 -5.01 10.90
N GLN A 23 -25.28 -4.68 10.86
CA GLN A 23 -24.80 -3.50 10.16
C GLN A 23 -25.13 -3.72 8.68
N THR A 24 -26.21 -3.11 8.23
CA THR A 24 -26.67 -3.21 6.85
C THR A 24 -25.93 -2.19 6.01
N GLY A 25 -25.49 -2.60 4.81
CA GLY A 25 -24.73 -1.74 3.91
C GLY A 25 -23.22 -1.83 4.13
N PHE A 26 -22.48 -1.00 3.42
CA PHE A 26 -21.01 -1.05 3.38
C PHE A 26 -20.36 -0.73 4.72
N GLN A 27 -19.30 -1.47 5.05
CA GLN A 27 -18.54 -1.37 6.28
C GLN A 27 -17.05 -1.16 6.01
N ASN A 28 -16.30 -0.84 7.07
CA ASN A 28 -14.85 -0.76 6.98
C ASN A 28 -14.25 -2.07 6.45
N GLY A 29 -13.32 -1.96 5.51
CA GLY A 29 -12.71 -3.09 4.80
C GLY A 29 -13.43 -3.47 3.50
N ASP A 30 -14.64 -2.97 3.26
CA ASP A 30 -15.33 -3.19 1.99
C ASP A 30 -14.70 -2.34 0.87
N PHE A 31 -14.63 -2.94 -0.32
CA PHE A 31 -14.10 -2.31 -1.50
C PHE A 31 -15.26 -1.80 -2.34
N ILE A 32 -15.25 -0.50 -2.63
CA ILE A 32 -16.33 0.14 -3.37
C ILE A 32 -15.76 0.93 -4.55
N LYS A 33 -16.53 0.98 -5.63
CA LYS A 33 -16.27 1.87 -6.74
C LYS A 33 -17.02 3.18 -6.50
N LEU A 34 -16.27 4.24 -6.24
CA LEU A 34 -16.77 5.55 -5.87
C LEU A 34 -16.61 6.54 -7.03
N ASP A 35 -17.71 7.21 -7.38
CA ASP A 35 -17.68 8.43 -8.16
C ASP A 35 -17.89 9.64 -7.25
N TYR A 36 -17.13 10.72 -7.44
CA TYR A 36 -17.25 11.90 -6.61
C TYR A 36 -16.84 13.19 -7.31
N THR A 37 -17.33 14.29 -6.75
CA THR A 37 -16.88 15.65 -7.06
C THR A 37 -16.79 16.47 -5.78
N ALA A 38 -15.64 17.10 -5.56
CA ALA A 38 -15.35 17.95 -4.42
C ALA A 38 -15.22 19.41 -4.84
N ARG A 39 -15.92 20.31 -4.16
CA ARG A 39 -15.90 21.76 -4.43
C ARG A 39 -15.78 22.55 -3.13
N THR A 40 -15.13 23.71 -3.17
CA THR A 40 -15.14 24.65 -2.02
C THR A 40 -16.55 25.18 -1.77
N VAL A 41 -16.98 25.27 -0.51
CA VAL A 41 -18.31 25.79 -0.16
C VAL A 41 -18.47 27.27 -0.50
N GLU A 42 -17.47 28.12 -0.21
CA GLU A 42 -17.60 29.58 -0.33
C GLU A 42 -17.40 30.13 -1.75
N GLY A 43 -17.01 29.28 -2.72
CA GLY A 43 -16.75 29.69 -4.11
C GLY A 43 -17.21 28.73 -5.19
N GLY A 44 -17.59 27.49 -4.86
CA GLY A 44 -17.89 26.43 -5.82
C GLY A 44 -16.70 26.03 -6.71
N GLN A 45 -15.47 26.42 -6.33
CA GLN A 45 -14.25 26.06 -7.04
C GLN A 45 -14.06 24.55 -6.98
N LEU A 46 -13.83 23.93 -8.14
CA LEU A 46 -13.49 22.51 -8.22
C LEU A 46 -12.17 22.24 -7.48
N VAL A 47 -12.21 21.26 -6.57
CA VAL A 47 -11.05 20.78 -5.81
C VAL A 47 -10.54 19.48 -6.43
N ASP A 48 -11.44 18.51 -6.61
CA ASP A 48 -11.13 17.20 -7.21
C ASP A 48 -12.41 16.59 -7.81
N THR A 49 -12.28 15.69 -8.78
CA THR A 49 -13.40 14.96 -9.38
C THR A 49 -12.93 13.68 -10.04
N THR A 50 -13.79 12.68 -10.09
CA THR A 50 -13.64 11.48 -10.91
C THR A 50 -14.49 11.53 -12.18
N ASP A 51 -15.34 12.55 -12.34
CA ASP A 51 -16.24 12.70 -13.48
C ASP A 51 -15.50 13.39 -14.66
N PRO A 52 -15.31 12.71 -15.80
CA PRO A 52 -14.63 13.27 -16.96
C PRO A 52 -15.38 14.46 -17.58
N GLU A 53 -16.71 14.51 -17.49
CA GLU A 53 -17.51 15.62 -18.01
C GLU A 53 -17.29 16.89 -17.17
N VAL A 54 -17.22 16.75 -15.84
CA VAL A 54 -16.91 17.87 -14.93
C VAL A 54 -15.48 18.36 -15.13
N ALA A 55 -14.52 17.44 -15.27
CA ALA A 55 -13.12 17.78 -15.53
C ALA A 55 -12.96 18.57 -16.85
N GLU A 56 -13.63 18.14 -17.93
CA GLU A 56 -13.61 18.85 -19.21
C GLU A 56 -14.25 20.25 -19.11
N GLU A 57 -15.36 20.38 -18.39
CA GLU A 57 -16.05 21.67 -18.20
C GLU A 57 -15.19 22.70 -17.46
N GLU A 58 -14.50 22.26 -16.40
CA GLU A 58 -13.62 23.10 -15.58
C GLU A 58 -12.22 23.28 -16.21
N GLY A 59 -11.91 22.52 -17.25
CA GLY A 59 -10.66 22.60 -18.00
C GLY A 59 -9.44 22.08 -17.23
N VAL A 60 -9.63 21.04 -16.42
CA VAL A 60 -8.58 20.39 -15.63
C VAL A 60 -8.20 19.02 -16.22
N GLY A 61 -6.95 18.61 -16.02
CA GLY A 61 -6.47 17.27 -16.36
C GLY A 61 -6.53 16.89 -17.85
N GLU A 62 -6.15 17.78 -18.78
CA GLU A 62 -6.13 17.48 -20.23
C GLU A 62 -5.30 16.23 -20.61
N ASP A 63 -4.36 15.82 -19.75
CA ASP A 63 -3.49 14.65 -19.92
C ASP A 63 -3.80 13.52 -18.91
N GLU A 64 -4.89 13.61 -18.14
CA GLU A 64 -5.27 12.66 -17.10
C GLU A 64 -6.57 11.91 -17.48
N GLU A 65 -6.66 10.63 -17.14
CA GLU A 65 -7.88 9.85 -17.34
C GLU A 65 -8.74 9.90 -16.08
N PHE A 66 -9.93 10.48 -16.20
CA PHE A 66 -10.90 10.57 -15.12
C PHE A 66 -11.87 9.38 -15.18
N ALA A 67 -11.88 8.60 -14.12
CA ALA A 67 -12.78 7.47 -13.95
C ALA A 67 -13.11 7.28 -12.46
N PRO A 68 -14.26 6.66 -12.14
CA PRO A 68 -14.59 6.29 -10.77
C PRO A 68 -13.50 5.43 -10.14
N ARG A 69 -13.11 5.77 -8.92
CA ARG A 69 -11.98 5.17 -8.21
C ARG A 69 -12.46 4.05 -7.30
N THR A 70 -11.70 2.96 -7.24
CA THR A 70 -11.95 1.90 -6.26
C THR A 70 -11.23 2.24 -4.97
N ILE A 71 -11.96 2.32 -3.86
CA ILE A 71 -11.41 2.62 -2.54
C ILE A 71 -11.77 1.53 -1.53
N VAL A 72 -11.04 1.49 -0.42
CA VAL A 72 -11.35 0.64 0.73
C VAL A 72 -11.85 1.54 1.85
N LEU A 73 -13.05 1.26 2.35
CA LEU A 73 -13.63 2.05 3.44
C LEU A 73 -12.83 1.86 4.72
N GLY A 74 -12.47 2.96 5.37
CA GLY A 74 -11.74 2.96 6.64
C GLY A 74 -10.22 2.99 6.48
N GLU A 75 -9.69 2.99 5.25
CA GLU A 75 -8.26 3.12 4.98
C GLU A 75 -7.83 4.59 4.73
N GLY A 76 -8.76 5.55 4.82
CA GLY A 76 -8.44 6.97 4.68
C GLY A 76 -8.09 7.38 3.26
N HIS A 77 -8.65 6.69 2.25
CA HIS A 77 -8.48 7.03 0.85
C HIS A 77 -9.26 8.30 0.46
N VAL A 78 -10.30 8.64 1.23
CA VAL A 78 -11.05 9.89 1.15
C VAL A 78 -11.15 10.53 2.54
N PHE A 79 -11.68 11.74 2.65
CA PHE A 79 -11.84 12.41 3.94
C PHE A 79 -12.72 11.57 4.89
N GLY A 80 -12.36 11.49 6.18
CA GLY A 80 -13.08 10.66 7.15
C GLY A 80 -14.58 10.98 7.23
N ALA A 81 -14.96 12.25 7.14
CA ALA A 81 -16.37 12.65 7.09
C ALA A 81 -17.12 12.08 5.87
N VAL A 82 -16.43 11.88 4.74
CA VAL A 82 -17.00 11.24 3.55
C VAL A 82 -17.12 9.74 3.75
N GLU A 83 -16.11 9.07 4.33
CA GLU A 83 -16.18 7.64 4.67
C GLU A 83 -17.33 7.35 5.65
N GLU A 84 -17.51 8.20 6.67
CA GLU A 84 -18.63 8.13 7.61
C GLU A 84 -19.98 8.31 6.90
N GLY A 85 -20.03 9.17 5.88
CA GLY A 85 -21.23 9.38 5.08
C GLY A 85 -21.59 8.19 4.19
N ILE A 86 -20.60 7.44 3.73
CA ILE A 86 -20.76 6.23 2.90
C ILE A 86 -21.03 4.99 3.76
N THR A 87 -20.52 4.95 4.98
CA THR A 87 -20.72 3.79 5.88
C THR A 87 -22.20 3.50 6.10
N GLY A 88 -22.60 2.25 5.84
CA GLY A 88 -23.99 1.79 5.89
C GLY A 88 -24.83 2.09 4.64
N SER A 89 -24.25 2.68 3.58
CA SER A 89 -24.92 2.85 2.29
C SER A 89 -24.93 1.55 1.47
N GLU A 90 -25.72 1.51 0.41
CA GLU A 90 -25.80 0.40 -0.54
C GLU A 90 -25.31 0.82 -1.94
N VAL A 91 -25.10 -0.14 -2.84
CA VAL A 91 -24.78 0.15 -4.25
C VAL A 91 -25.88 1.00 -4.90
N GLY A 92 -25.47 2.09 -5.55
CA GLY A 92 -26.32 3.07 -6.21
C GLY A 92 -26.79 4.21 -5.30
N ASP A 93 -26.41 4.20 -4.02
CA ASP A 93 -26.66 5.35 -3.14
C ASP A 93 -25.71 6.50 -3.48
N SER A 94 -26.22 7.71 -3.29
CA SER A 94 -25.47 8.95 -3.45
C SER A 94 -25.78 9.91 -2.31
N GLY A 95 -24.83 10.79 -2.03
CA GLY A 95 -24.94 11.75 -0.95
C GLY A 95 -24.07 12.98 -1.16
N THR A 96 -24.26 13.94 -0.27
CA THR A 96 -23.43 15.13 -0.18
C THR A 96 -23.03 15.31 1.27
N VAL A 97 -21.73 15.49 1.50
CA VAL A 97 -21.16 15.75 2.83
C VAL A 97 -20.38 17.06 2.77
N THR A 98 -20.50 17.88 3.80
CA THR A 98 -19.62 19.03 3.98
C THR A 98 -18.51 18.66 4.94
N VAL A 99 -17.27 18.66 4.45
CA VAL A 99 -16.06 18.43 5.23
C VAL A 99 -15.56 19.78 5.72
N ALA A 100 -15.47 19.95 7.05
CA ALA A 100 -14.99 21.19 7.62
C ALA A 100 -13.51 21.41 7.26
N ALA A 101 -13.07 22.67 7.18
CA ALA A 101 -11.68 22.99 6.88
C ALA A 101 -10.68 22.26 7.80
N GLU A 102 -11.00 22.11 9.09
CA GLU A 102 -10.16 21.40 10.07
C GLU A 102 -9.97 19.91 9.76
N GLU A 103 -10.94 19.28 9.08
CA GLU A 103 -10.94 17.86 8.70
C GLU A 103 -10.49 17.64 7.24
N ALA A 104 -10.46 18.69 6.43
CA ALA A 104 -10.03 18.66 5.04
C ALA A 104 -8.55 19.04 4.89
N PHE A 105 -8.25 20.33 4.68
CA PHE A 105 -6.91 20.84 4.40
C PHE A 105 -6.28 21.61 5.57
N GLY A 106 -6.93 21.59 6.73
CA GLY A 106 -6.55 22.32 7.94
C GLY A 106 -7.20 23.70 8.03
N GLU A 107 -7.26 24.22 9.25
CA GLU A 107 -7.63 25.62 9.49
C GLU A 107 -6.54 26.55 8.93
N PHE A 108 -6.94 27.75 8.52
CA PHE A 108 -5.99 28.79 8.17
C PHE A 108 -5.22 29.27 9.41
N ASP A 109 -3.89 29.11 9.40
CA ASP A 109 -3.01 29.55 10.49
C ASP A 109 -2.31 30.88 10.14
N ASP A 110 -2.66 31.95 10.86
CA ASP A 110 -2.01 33.26 10.76
C ASP A 110 -0.50 33.21 11.09
N ASP A 111 -0.06 32.27 11.92
CA ASP A 111 1.36 32.10 12.29
C ASP A 111 2.18 31.49 11.14
N GLU A 112 1.53 30.78 10.21
CA GLU A 112 2.15 30.31 8.96
C GLU A 112 2.33 31.45 7.96
N VAL A 113 1.66 32.59 8.13
CA VAL A 113 1.88 33.79 7.32
C VAL A 113 3.06 34.61 7.84
N ARG A 114 4.23 34.44 7.21
CA ARG A 114 5.50 34.97 7.71
C ARG A 114 6.04 36.09 6.85
N THR A 115 6.73 37.02 7.51
CA THR A 115 7.47 38.08 6.82
C THR A 115 8.90 37.62 6.52
N VAL A 116 9.23 37.54 5.24
CA VAL A 116 10.56 37.16 4.75
C VAL A 116 11.23 38.34 4.04
N SER A 117 12.57 38.30 3.95
CA SER A 117 13.30 39.26 3.10
C SER A 117 12.99 38.94 1.64
N ALA A 118 12.65 39.96 0.84
CA ALA A 118 12.40 39.79 -0.59
C ALA A 118 13.64 39.28 -1.33
N ASP A 119 14.85 39.46 -0.77
CA ASP A 119 16.09 38.94 -1.34
C ASP A 119 16.15 37.40 -1.32
N LYS A 120 15.36 36.73 -0.46
CA LYS A 120 15.21 35.26 -0.45
C LYS A 120 14.33 34.75 -1.59
N ILE A 121 13.53 35.61 -2.21
CA ILE A 121 12.61 35.27 -3.30
C ILE A 121 13.32 35.56 -4.63
N PRO A 122 13.29 34.64 -5.62
CA PRO A 122 13.79 34.89 -6.97
C PRO A 122 13.21 36.19 -7.55
N GLU A 123 14.00 36.96 -8.29
CA GLU A 123 13.55 38.28 -8.78
C GLU A 123 12.28 38.20 -9.64
N ASP A 124 12.13 37.11 -10.40
CA ASP A 124 10.99 36.88 -11.29
C ASP A 124 9.68 36.60 -10.51
N ASP A 125 9.76 36.09 -9.27
CA ASP A 125 8.62 35.69 -8.43
C ASP A 125 8.27 36.76 -7.38
N ARG A 126 8.84 37.96 -7.47
CA ARG A 126 8.57 39.06 -6.53
C ARG A 126 7.30 39.83 -6.87
N TYR A 127 6.16 39.14 -6.93
CA TYR A 127 4.86 39.75 -7.12
C TYR A 127 3.77 39.05 -6.29
N PRO A 128 2.70 39.75 -5.89
CA PRO A 128 1.57 39.14 -5.19
C PRO A 128 0.94 37.99 -6.00
N GLY A 129 0.69 36.85 -5.36
CA GLY A 129 0.19 35.62 -5.95
C GLY A 129 1.26 34.70 -6.55
N ALA A 130 2.54 35.09 -6.50
CA ALA A 130 3.62 34.21 -6.95
C ALA A 130 3.82 33.05 -5.97
N HIS A 131 4.01 31.84 -6.51
CA HIS A 131 4.41 30.66 -5.76
C HIS A 131 5.91 30.71 -5.52
N VAL A 132 6.34 30.44 -4.29
CA VAL A 132 7.74 30.52 -3.89
C VAL A 132 8.13 29.31 -3.06
N ASP A 133 9.34 28.82 -3.27
CA ASP A 133 10.00 27.90 -2.35
C ASP A 133 11.03 28.67 -1.51
N ILE A 134 10.86 28.65 -0.20
CA ILE A 134 11.76 29.31 0.74
C ILE A 134 12.19 28.31 1.78
N GLU A 135 13.47 27.94 1.74
CA GLU A 135 14.06 27.02 2.71
C GLU A 135 13.36 25.63 2.73
N GLY A 136 12.87 25.19 1.57
CA GLY A 136 12.16 23.91 1.40
C GLY A 136 10.69 23.96 1.84
N GLN A 137 10.14 25.16 2.05
CA GLN A 137 8.73 25.38 2.35
C GLN A 137 8.09 26.11 1.18
N HIS A 138 7.05 25.52 0.62
CA HIS A 138 6.24 26.11 -0.43
C HIS A 138 5.26 27.11 0.16
N GLY A 139 5.05 28.23 -0.52
CA GLY A 139 4.10 29.24 -0.11
C GLY A 139 3.78 30.20 -1.23
N HIS A 140 2.89 31.15 -0.96
CA HIS A 140 2.49 32.17 -1.91
C HIS A 140 2.73 33.58 -1.36
N VAL A 141 3.19 34.49 -2.22
CA VAL A 141 3.47 35.87 -1.82
C VAL A 141 2.15 36.64 -1.74
N GLU A 142 1.73 37.09 -0.55
CA GLU A 142 0.56 37.96 -0.45
C GLU A 142 0.87 39.39 -0.84
N THR A 143 2.02 39.92 -0.38
CA THR A 143 2.40 41.31 -0.63
C THR A 143 3.89 41.54 -0.46
N ILE A 144 4.41 42.55 -1.15
CA ILE A 144 5.81 42.98 -1.02
C ILE A 144 5.86 44.48 -0.75
N ILE A 145 6.43 44.86 0.39
CA ILE A 145 6.55 46.25 0.83
C ILE A 145 7.97 46.50 1.34
N GLY A 146 8.68 47.43 0.71
CA GLY A 146 9.96 47.93 1.23
C GLY A 146 11.04 46.86 1.36
N GLY A 147 11.10 45.90 0.44
CA GLY A 147 12.09 44.81 0.45
C GLY A 147 11.76 43.65 1.41
N ARG A 148 10.56 43.64 1.98
CA ARG A 148 10.01 42.51 2.75
C ARG A 148 8.78 41.98 2.05
N ALA A 149 8.66 40.67 1.99
CA ALA A 149 7.50 39.98 1.47
C ALA A 149 6.73 39.35 2.64
N ARG A 150 5.40 39.46 2.64
CA ARG A 150 4.53 38.62 3.45
C ARG A 150 4.20 37.40 2.59
N VAL A 151 4.56 36.23 3.07
CA VAL A 151 4.41 34.96 2.37
C VAL A 151 3.57 34.06 3.26
N ASP A 152 2.53 33.51 2.68
CA ASP A 152 1.65 32.54 3.30
C ASP A 152 2.12 31.13 2.94
N PHE A 153 2.31 30.30 3.95
CA PHE A 153 2.80 28.93 3.84
C PHE A 153 1.71 27.90 4.13
N ASN A 154 0.48 28.33 4.40
CA ASN A 154 -0.67 27.43 4.53
C ASN A 154 -0.91 26.64 3.23
N HIS A 155 -1.63 25.53 3.35
CA HIS A 155 -2.18 24.84 2.19
C HIS A 155 -3.05 25.80 1.35
N PRO A 156 -3.05 25.73 0.00
CA PRO A 156 -3.85 26.64 -0.84
C PRO A 156 -5.36 26.64 -0.56
N LEU A 157 -5.86 25.56 0.06
CA LEU A 157 -7.27 25.37 0.45
C LEU A 157 -7.47 25.40 1.97
N ALA A 158 -6.47 25.84 2.75
CA ALA A 158 -6.60 25.94 4.20
C ALA A 158 -7.68 26.95 4.59
N GLY A 159 -8.53 26.59 5.54
CA GLY A 159 -9.67 27.40 5.98
C GLY A 159 -10.92 27.32 5.09
N GLU A 160 -10.88 26.57 3.99
CA GLU A 160 -12.06 26.36 3.13
C GLU A 160 -12.77 25.06 3.51
N ASP A 161 -14.08 25.14 3.76
CA ASP A 161 -14.94 23.96 3.87
C ASP A 161 -15.16 23.36 2.47
N ILE A 162 -15.20 22.04 2.37
CA ILE A 162 -15.34 21.32 1.12
C ILE A 162 -16.69 20.61 1.07
N GLU A 163 -17.50 20.92 0.06
CA GLU A 163 -18.70 20.15 -0.28
C GLU A 163 -18.28 18.99 -1.17
N TYR A 164 -18.60 17.78 -0.74
CA TYR A 164 -18.20 16.53 -1.37
C TYR A 164 -19.46 15.76 -1.78
N GLU A 165 -19.71 15.69 -3.08
CA GLU A 165 -20.77 14.90 -3.68
C GLU A 165 -20.22 13.54 -4.06
N TRP A 166 -20.90 12.47 -3.69
CA TRP A 166 -20.44 11.10 -3.93
C TRP A 166 -21.58 10.19 -4.39
N GLU A 167 -21.25 9.18 -5.18
CA GLU A 167 -22.12 8.08 -5.60
C GLU A 167 -21.34 6.76 -5.54
N VAL A 168 -21.91 5.76 -4.86
CA VAL A 168 -21.35 4.42 -4.84
C VAL A 168 -21.89 3.64 -6.04
N LEU A 169 -21.01 3.33 -7.00
CA LEU A 169 -21.41 2.72 -8.26
C LEU A 169 -21.50 1.20 -8.18
N ASP A 170 -20.58 0.56 -7.46
CA ASP A 170 -20.51 -0.90 -7.35
C ASP A 170 -19.71 -1.36 -6.12
N GLU A 171 -19.91 -2.62 -5.75
CA GLU A 171 -19.08 -3.34 -4.77
C GLU A 171 -18.03 -4.18 -5.50
N VAL A 172 -16.76 -3.98 -5.15
CA VAL A 172 -15.65 -4.69 -5.80
C VAL A 172 -15.35 -5.97 -5.03
N THR A 173 -15.91 -7.08 -5.50
CA THR A 173 -15.74 -8.41 -4.88
C THR A 173 -14.64 -9.25 -5.54
N ASP A 174 -14.27 -8.92 -6.78
CA ASP A 174 -13.23 -9.64 -7.51
C ASP A 174 -11.85 -9.38 -6.88
N ARG A 175 -11.11 -10.45 -6.59
CA ARG A 175 -9.84 -10.33 -5.86
C ARG A 175 -8.74 -9.66 -6.68
N GLU A 176 -8.72 -9.82 -8.00
CA GLU A 176 -7.74 -9.18 -8.88
C GLU A 176 -8.06 -7.68 -9.01
N GLU A 177 -9.34 -7.33 -9.09
CA GLU A 177 -9.76 -5.93 -9.09
C GLU A 177 -9.43 -5.25 -7.74
N ARG A 178 -9.68 -5.92 -6.61
CA ARG A 178 -9.31 -5.42 -5.26
C ARG A 178 -7.80 -5.20 -5.13
N ALA A 179 -7.00 -6.16 -5.57
CA ALA A 179 -5.54 -6.06 -5.49
C ALA A 179 -4.98 -4.96 -6.42
N SER A 180 -5.51 -4.88 -7.65
CA SER A 180 -5.16 -3.83 -8.60
C SER A 180 -5.48 -2.45 -8.03
N ALA A 181 -6.67 -2.26 -7.46
CA ALA A 181 -7.09 -1.00 -6.86
C ALA A 181 -6.19 -0.54 -5.71
N LEU A 182 -5.79 -1.45 -4.81
CA LEU A 182 -4.85 -1.12 -3.74
C LEU A 182 -3.48 -0.69 -4.27
N LEU A 183 -2.97 -1.43 -5.26
CA LEU A 183 -1.69 -1.10 -5.87
C LEU A 183 -1.74 0.25 -6.61
N GLU A 184 -2.84 0.55 -7.29
CA GLU A 184 -3.07 1.84 -7.94
C GLU A 184 -3.09 2.99 -6.93
N VAL A 185 -3.80 2.83 -5.80
CA VAL A 185 -3.82 3.85 -4.72
C VAL A 185 -2.44 4.04 -4.08
N PHE A 186 -1.69 2.96 -3.86
CA PHE A 186 -0.40 3.04 -3.15
C PHE A 186 0.76 3.51 -4.02
N LEU A 187 0.73 3.20 -5.32
CA LEU A 187 1.86 3.36 -6.23
C LEU A 187 1.57 4.25 -7.43
N GLU A 188 0.31 4.70 -7.59
CA GLU A 188 -0.16 5.54 -8.70
C GLU A 188 0.20 4.92 -10.06
N MET A 189 0.08 3.59 -10.17
CA MET A 189 0.43 2.82 -11.36
C MET A 189 -0.39 1.54 -11.51
N GLU A 190 -0.60 1.16 -12.77
CA GLU A 190 -1.16 -0.13 -13.14
C GLU A 190 -0.06 -1.19 -13.18
N LEU A 191 -0.30 -2.34 -12.57
CA LEU A 191 0.61 -3.48 -12.53
C LEU A 191 -0.09 -4.74 -13.02
N ASP A 192 0.64 -5.57 -13.77
CA ASP A 192 0.18 -6.90 -14.12
C ASP A 192 0.27 -7.81 -12.88
N ILE A 193 -0.89 -8.30 -12.46
CA ILE A 193 -1.04 -9.17 -11.28
C ILE A 193 -1.86 -10.40 -11.59
N TRP A 194 -1.66 -11.46 -10.81
CA TRP A 194 -2.49 -12.66 -10.84
C TRP A 194 -2.39 -13.41 -9.50
N PHE A 195 -3.40 -14.23 -9.21
CA PHE A 195 -3.37 -15.13 -8.05
C PHE A 195 -3.07 -16.56 -8.47
N GLU A 196 -2.27 -17.26 -7.66
CA GLU A 196 -2.04 -18.70 -7.80
C GLU A 196 -1.94 -19.35 -6.41
N THR A 197 -2.48 -20.56 -6.27
CA THR A 197 -2.35 -21.36 -5.06
C THR A 197 -1.06 -22.19 -5.17
N ASP A 198 -0.06 -21.83 -4.37
CA ASP A 198 1.24 -22.48 -4.34
C ASP A 198 1.31 -23.51 -3.21
N THR A 199 1.89 -24.69 -3.49
CA THR A 199 2.27 -25.64 -2.43
C THR A 199 3.69 -25.34 -1.97
N VAL A 200 3.86 -25.06 -0.68
CA VAL A 200 5.17 -24.75 -0.09
C VAL A 200 5.49 -25.76 1.01
N GLU A 201 6.70 -26.30 0.99
CA GLU A 201 7.23 -27.15 2.07
C GLU A 201 7.71 -26.26 3.24
N GLU A 202 7.10 -26.42 4.42
CA GLU A 202 7.44 -25.67 5.63
C GLU A 202 7.77 -26.61 6.80
N GLU A 203 8.76 -26.24 7.62
CA GLU A 203 9.12 -26.98 8.82
C GLU A 203 8.22 -26.54 9.99
N GLN A 204 7.37 -27.44 10.48
CA GLN A 204 6.49 -27.20 11.62
C GLN A 204 6.98 -27.98 12.85
N LEU A 205 6.89 -27.35 14.02
CA LEU A 205 7.24 -27.98 15.29
C LEU A 205 6.19 -29.05 15.64
N VAL A 206 6.65 -30.28 15.84
CA VAL A 206 5.81 -31.38 16.29
C VAL A 206 5.52 -31.16 17.76
N GLU A 207 4.27 -30.84 18.10
CA GLU A 207 3.83 -30.79 19.50
C GLU A 207 3.87 -32.22 20.06
N SER A 208 4.90 -32.52 20.86
CA SER A 208 4.97 -33.76 21.61
C SER A 208 3.89 -33.74 22.72
N ASP A 209 2.90 -34.63 22.64
CA ASP A 209 1.79 -34.82 23.61
C ASP A 209 2.23 -35.00 25.09
N GLU A 210 3.52 -35.04 25.40
CA GLU A 210 4.07 -35.34 26.73
C GLU A 210 3.89 -34.22 27.77
N GLU A 211 3.56 -32.98 27.39
CA GLU A 211 3.28 -31.92 28.38
C GLU A 211 1.89 -32.02 29.04
N SER A 212 0.99 -32.90 28.56
CA SER A 212 -0.36 -33.04 29.15
C SER A 212 -0.41 -33.92 30.41
N GLU A 213 0.61 -34.75 30.67
CA GLU A 213 0.62 -35.75 31.75
C GLU A 213 1.51 -35.37 32.95
N ALA A 214 2.12 -34.18 32.95
CA ALA A 214 3.07 -33.77 34.01
C ALA A 214 2.42 -33.08 35.23
N SER A 215 1.09 -32.91 35.28
CA SER A 215 0.43 -32.18 36.37
C SER A 215 -0.26 -33.03 37.45
N ASP A 216 -0.30 -34.38 37.33
CA ASP A 216 -1.09 -35.22 38.24
C ASP A 216 -0.32 -36.21 39.16
N GLU A 217 1.02 -36.25 39.16
CA GLU A 217 1.77 -37.19 40.03
C GLU A 217 2.82 -36.49 40.92
N ALA A 218 2.41 -35.43 41.63
CA ALA A 218 3.17 -34.91 42.77
C ALA A 218 2.87 -35.68 44.06
N SER A 219 3.12 -37.00 44.09
CA SER A 219 3.23 -37.75 45.35
C SER A 219 3.90 -39.12 45.16
N GLU A 220 5.23 -39.16 45.16
CA GLU A 220 6.05 -39.92 46.11
C GLU A 220 7.51 -39.98 45.60
N GLY A 221 8.45 -39.91 46.54
CA GLY A 221 9.86 -39.63 46.27
C GLY A 221 10.51 -40.52 45.20
N GLY A 222 11.18 -39.86 44.28
CA GLY A 222 12.06 -40.45 43.27
C GLY A 222 13.05 -39.39 42.80
N GLU A 223 14.22 -39.83 42.35
CA GLU A 223 15.40 -39.04 42.03
C GLU A 223 15.12 -37.88 41.05
N ALA A 224 15.91 -36.81 41.14
CA ALA A 224 15.92 -35.75 40.16
C ALA A 224 16.25 -36.37 38.79
N VAL A 225 15.22 -36.55 37.96
CA VAL A 225 15.39 -36.81 36.54
C VAL A 225 15.93 -35.51 35.98
N GLU A 226 17.11 -35.57 35.37
CA GLU A 226 17.61 -34.45 34.58
C GLU A 226 16.58 -34.29 33.46
N ASP A 227 15.83 -33.17 33.47
CA ASP A 227 15.04 -32.73 32.33
C ASP A 227 16.02 -32.62 31.15
N GLU A 228 16.11 -33.69 30.35
CA GLU A 228 16.63 -33.57 29.00
C GLU A 228 15.59 -32.73 28.28
N GLU A 229 15.84 -31.42 28.15
CA GLU A 229 15.07 -30.56 27.26
C GLU A 229 15.10 -31.22 25.88
N SER A 230 14.02 -31.92 25.54
CA SER A 230 13.84 -32.57 24.26
C SER A 230 14.00 -31.50 23.18
N GLU A 231 14.98 -31.69 22.31
CA GLU A 231 15.17 -30.80 21.17
C GLU A 231 13.86 -30.79 20.37
N PRO A 232 13.35 -29.60 19.98
CA PRO A 232 12.11 -29.53 19.22
C PRO A 232 12.23 -30.36 17.94
N GLU A 233 11.37 -31.35 17.78
CA GLU A 233 11.28 -32.14 16.55
C GLU A 233 10.49 -31.31 15.52
N TYR A 234 11.05 -31.15 14.32
CA TYR A 234 10.40 -30.47 13.20
C TYR A 234 10.02 -31.48 12.13
N GLU A 235 8.80 -31.39 11.59
CA GLU A 235 8.34 -32.13 10.42
C GLU A 235 8.14 -31.18 9.24
N THR A 236 8.61 -31.59 8.06
CA THR A 236 8.34 -30.86 6.81
C THR A 236 6.92 -31.19 6.35
N VAL A 237 6.08 -30.17 6.25
CA VAL A 237 4.68 -30.27 5.82
C VAL A 237 4.46 -29.44 4.57
N GLU A 238 3.76 -30.00 3.59
CA GLU A 238 3.29 -29.26 2.41
C GLU A 238 2.04 -28.46 2.78
N VAL A 239 2.12 -27.14 2.67
CA VAL A 239 1.03 -26.19 2.96
C VAL A 239 0.64 -25.47 1.67
N GLU A 240 -0.65 -25.44 1.36
CA GLU A 240 -1.20 -24.62 0.27
C GLU A 240 -1.30 -23.16 0.72
N LYS A 241 -0.76 -22.24 -0.09
CA LYS A 241 -0.74 -20.80 0.17
C LYS A 241 -1.36 -20.05 -0.98
N GLU A 242 -2.20 -19.07 -0.65
CA GLU A 242 -2.73 -18.13 -1.62
C GLU A 242 -1.69 -17.05 -1.90
N THR A 243 -1.14 -17.06 -3.12
CA THR A 243 -0.07 -16.15 -3.53
C THR A 243 -0.59 -15.10 -4.53
N LEU A 244 -0.35 -13.83 -4.22
CA LEU A 244 -0.44 -12.74 -5.19
C LEU A 244 0.90 -12.57 -5.90
N TYR A 245 0.89 -12.69 -7.21
CA TYR A 245 2.03 -12.40 -8.06
C TYR A 245 1.92 -10.99 -8.63
N ILE A 246 3.03 -10.26 -8.62
CA ILE A 246 3.16 -8.91 -9.17
C ILE A 246 4.32 -8.91 -10.17
N GLU A 247 4.06 -8.52 -11.41
CA GLU A 247 5.12 -8.34 -12.40
C GLU A 247 6.00 -7.14 -12.03
N ALA A 248 7.30 -7.39 -11.91
CA ALA A 248 8.29 -6.38 -11.64
C ALA A 248 8.61 -5.60 -12.91
N THR A 249 7.87 -4.53 -13.14
CA THR A 249 8.20 -3.59 -14.22
C THR A 249 9.42 -2.74 -13.85
N PRO A 250 10.22 -2.25 -14.82
CA PRO A 250 11.28 -1.29 -14.53
C PRO A 250 10.79 -0.05 -13.78
N GLN A 251 9.54 0.36 -14.02
CA GLN A 251 8.92 1.50 -13.34
C GLN A 251 8.70 1.20 -11.86
N LEU A 252 8.18 0.01 -11.52
CA LEU A 252 8.02 -0.43 -10.13
C LEU A 252 9.36 -0.45 -9.38
N THR A 253 10.42 -0.95 -10.01
CA THR A 253 11.75 -1.00 -9.38
C THR A 253 12.35 0.39 -9.12
N MET A 254 11.94 1.40 -9.88
CA MET A 254 12.39 2.79 -9.73
C MET A 254 11.45 3.66 -8.90
N ASN A 255 10.23 3.20 -8.62
CA ASN A 255 9.26 3.94 -7.83
C ASN A 255 9.76 4.08 -6.38
N GLN A 256 9.77 5.32 -5.88
CA GLN A 256 10.31 5.64 -4.56
C GLN A 256 9.42 5.14 -3.42
N GLN A 257 8.09 5.17 -3.57
CA GLN A 257 7.15 4.63 -2.57
C GLN A 257 7.38 3.12 -2.41
N TRP A 258 7.49 2.37 -3.52
CA TRP A 258 7.80 0.95 -3.49
C TRP A 258 9.15 0.67 -2.82
N MET A 259 10.23 1.37 -3.22
CA MET A 259 11.56 1.14 -2.64
C MET A 259 11.63 1.39 -1.12
N MET A 260 10.92 2.39 -0.62
CA MET A 260 10.93 2.75 0.80
C MET A 260 9.87 2.00 1.62
N GLY A 261 8.75 1.64 0.99
CA GLY A 261 7.53 1.14 1.63
C GLY A 261 7.15 -0.29 1.29
N LYS A 262 7.92 -1.03 0.47
CA LYS A 262 7.57 -2.39 0.00
C LYS A 262 7.08 -3.32 1.12
N GLN A 263 7.73 -3.32 2.28
CA GLN A 263 7.31 -4.18 3.39
C GLN A 263 5.97 -3.78 4.00
N GLN A 264 5.70 -2.48 4.10
CA GLN A 264 4.42 -1.97 4.60
C GLN A 264 3.31 -2.23 3.60
N ILE A 265 3.56 -1.95 2.31
CA ILE A 265 2.60 -2.23 1.22
C ILE A 265 2.27 -3.72 1.20
N ALA A 266 3.28 -4.60 1.31
CA ALA A 266 3.05 -6.04 1.36
C ALA A 266 2.21 -6.47 2.58
N GLN A 267 2.43 -5.87 3.75
CA GLN A 267 1.64 -6.15 4.95
C GLN A 267 0.17 -5.74 4.76
N GLN A 268 -0.07 -4.54 4.24
CA GLN A 268 -1.42 -4.04 3.97
C GLN A 268 -2.13 -4.88 2.93
N LEU A 269 -1.46 -5.24 1.83
CA LEU A 269 -2.04 -6.13 0.81
C LEU A 269 -2.38 -7.51 1.40
N THR A 270 -1.52 -8.08 2.23
CA THR A 270 -1.80 -9.36 2.92
C THR A 270 -3.01 -9.27 3.83
N GLU A 271 -3.14 -8.20 4.61
CA GLU A 271 -4.25 -8.01 5.55
C GLU A 271 -5.58 -7.73 4.82
N LEU A 272 -5.57 -6.84 3.84
CA LEU A 272 -6.78 -6.41 3.14
C LEU A 272 -7.28 -7.41 2.10
N LEU A 273 -6.41 -8.26 1.55
CA LEU A 273 -6.77 -9.27 0.55
C LEU A 273 -6.85 -10.69 1.12
N ASP A 274 -6.55 -10.89 2.41
CA ASP A 274 -6.50 -12.19 3.09
C ASP A 274 -5.63 -13.20 2.32
N ILE A 275 -4.37 -12.83 2.06
CA ILE A 275 -3.41 -13.66 1.29
C ILE A 275 -2.16 -14.01 2.08
N ASP A 276 -1.69 -15.24 1.91
CA ASP A 276 -0.55 -15.76 2.66
C ASP A 276 0.79 -15.21 2.15
N ARG A 277 0.87 -14.89 0.87
CA ARG A 277 2.14 -14.62 0.20
C ARG A 277 2.02 -13.62 -0.94
N ILE A 278 3.06 -12.81 -1.10
CA ILE A 278 3.24 -11.94 -2.27
C ILE A 278 4.58 -12.25 -2.92
N ILE A 279 4.57 -12.49 -4.24
CA ILE A 279 5.76 -12.72 -5.04
C ILE A 279 5.86 -11.62 -6.09
N VAL A 280 7.04 -11.00 -6.17
CA VAL A 280 7.33 -9.98 -7.17
C VAL A 280 8.31 -10.59 -8.17
N GLN A 281 7.87 -10.81 -9.40
CA GLN A 281 8.59 -11.56 -10.42
C GLN A 281 9.11 -10.66 -11.53
N GLU A 282 10.40 -10.73 -11.83
CA GLU A 282 11.00 -10.06 -12.97
C GLU A 282 11.21 -11.06 -14.12
N GLU A 283 10.62 -10.84 -15.29
CA GLU A 283 10.87 -11.65 -16.48
C GLU A 283 12.11 -11.15 -17.25
N LEU A 284 13.26 -11.79 -17.01
CA LEU A 284 14.49 -11.53 -17.73
C LEU A 284 14.59 -12.43 -18.97
N GLY A 285 13.96 -12.04 -20.09
CA GLY A 285 13.99 -12.85 -21.32
C GLY A 285 13.47 -12.21 -22.60
N GLY A 286 12.56 -11.22 -22.50
CA GLY A 286 12.04 -10.46 -23.63
C GLY A 286 12.95 -9.30 -24.01
N GLY A 287 13.93 -9.55 -24.90
CA GLY A 287 14.89 -8.55 -25.35
C GLY A 287 14.28 -7.19 -25.69
N MET A 288 14.66 -6.18 -24.91
CA MET A 288 14.42 -4.76 -25.17
C MET A 288 14.89 -4.43 -26.59
N GLY A 289 13.93 -4.31 -27.52
CA GLY A 289 14.18 -3.97 -28.90
C GLY A 289 14.70 -2.54 -29.03
N MET A 290 16.02 -2.39 -29.06
CA MET A 290 16.75 -1.36 -29.83
C MET A 290 16.05 0.00 -29.98
N MET A 291 15.83 0.71 -28.88
CA MET A 291 15.62 2.17 -28.89
C MET A 291 16.89 2.89 -28.38
N GLY A 292 18.03 2.54 -28.96
CA GLY A 292 19.31 3.22 -28.76
C GLY A 292 19.65 4.08 -29.98
N GLY A 293 18.95 5.19 -30.13
CA GLY A 293 19.35 6.23 -31.08
C GLY A 293 20.67 6.88 -30.66
N MET A 294 21.54 7.09 -31.64
CA MET A 294 22.76 7.93 -31.62
C MET A 294 24.05 7.35 -31.00
N GLY A 295 24.93 6.91 -31.90
CA GLY A 295 26.23 7.58 -32.06
C GLY A 295 27.41 7.05 -31.25
N GLY A 296 28.12 6.07 -31.80
CA GLY A 296 29.42 5.66 -31.27
C GLY A 296 30.18 4.74 -32.22
N MET A 297 31.23 5.28 -32.84
CA MET A 297 32.11 4.67 -33.82
C MET A 297 32.75 3.31 -33.46
N MET A 298 32.89 2.48 -34.50
CA MET A 298 34.05 1.63 -34.87
C MET A 298 34.52 0.46 -33.99
N GLY A 299 34.63 -0.70 -34.67
CA GLY A 299 35.50 -1.84 -34.34
C GLY A 299 34.67 -3.08 -34.05
N GLY A 300 34.48 -4.07 -34.94
CA GLY A 300 35.46 -4.70 -35.82
C GLY A 300 35.78 -6.08 -35.24
N GLY A 301 35.14 -7.13 -35.75
CA GLY A 301 35.46 -8.51 -35.33
C GLY A 301 34.30 -9.48 -35.55
N ALA A 302 34.37 -10.22 -36.64
CA ALA A 302 33.49 -11.34 -36.96
C ALA A 302 33.80 -12.56 -36.08
N GLY A 303 32.78 -13.35 -35.73
CA GLY A 303 32.96 -14.69 -35.15
C GLY A 303 31.87 -15.05 -34.16
N GLY A 304 30.71 -15.46 -34.65
CA GLY A 304 29.56 -15.84 -33.82
C GLY A 304 28.80 -17.03 -34.42
N ALA A 305 29.53 -18.05 -34.84
CA ALA A 305 28.98 -19.31 -35.33
C ALA A 305 29.95 -20.44 -34.97
N GLU A 306 30.19 -20.67 -33.68
CA GLU A 306 31.03 -21.79 -33.20
C GLU A 306 30.82 -22.11 -31.70
N LEU A 307 29.70 -21.70 -31.08
CA LEU A 307 29.39 -22.04 -29.66
C LEU A 307 28.46 -23.25 -29.50
N GLU A 308 28.11 -23.94 -30.59
CA GLU A 308 27.23 -25.13 -30.55
C GLU A 308 28.01 -26.47 -30.62
N GLU A 309 29.34 -26.46 -30.70
CA GLU A 309 30.16 -27.67 -30.92
C GLU A 309 31.24 -27.87 -29.84
N ALA A 310 30.96 -27.48 -28.58
CA ALA A 310 31.88 -27.66 -27.45
C ALA A 310 31.25 -28.37 -26.23
N LEU A 311 30.07 -28.99 -26.39
CA LEU A 311 29.39 -29.75 -25.33
C LEU A 311 29.21 -31.24 -25.67
N GLU A 312 29.78 -31.73 -26.76
CA GLU A 312 29.89 -33.16 -27.05
C GLU A 312 31.36 -33.56 -26.96
N ASP A 313 31.67 -34.58 -26.14
CA ASP A 313 32.98 -35.24 -25.93
C ASP A 313 33.79 -34.90 -24.66
N GLU A 314 33.15 -34.74 -23.50
CA GLU A 314 33.79 -35.10 -22.22
C GLU A 314 32.91 -36.08 -21.44
N ASP A 315 33.04 -37.38 -21.75
CA ASP A 315 32.69 -38.47 -20.84
C ASP A 315 33.60 -38.37 -19.62
N ILE A 316 33.16 -37.63 -18.60
CA ILE A 316 33.82 -37.57 -17.29
C ILE A 316 33.55 -38.91 -16.58
N ASP A 317 34.56 -39.77 -16.56
CA ASP A 317 34.50 -41.06 -15.87
C ASP A 317 34.65 -40.83 -14.35
N ALA A 318 33.56 -41.05 -13.61
CA ALA A 318 33.47 -40.75 -12.18
C ALA A 318 34.48 -41.55 -11.32
N GLU A 319 35.10 -42.59 -11.88
CA GLU A 319 36.12 -43.40 -11.20
C GLU A 319 37.51 -42.72 -11.13
N GLU A 320 37.83 -41.75 -12.02
CA GLU A 320 39.12 -41.05 -12.02
C GLU A 320 39.20 -39.96 -10.93
N ILE A 321 38.07 -39.35 -10.57
CA ILE A 321 37.99 -38.28 -9.56
C ILE A 321 38.25 -38.82 -8.14
N VAL A 322 37.95 -40.10 -7.90
CA VAL A 322 38.12 -40.71 -6.56
C VAL A 322 39.60 -41.04 -6.28
N GLU A 323 40.38 -41.45 -7.28
CA GLU A 323 41.83 -41.67 -7.10
C GLU A 323 42.61 -40.37 -6.85
N GLU A 324 42.12 -39.22 -7.34
CA GLU A 324 42.77 -37.92 -7.08
C GLU A 324 42.52 -37.39 -5.65
N LEU A 325 41.46 -37.84 -4.98
CA LEU A 325 41.16 -37.47 -3.59
C LEU A 325 41.86 -38.35 -2.55
N GLU A 326 42.09 -39.65 -2.83
CA GLU A 326 42.81 -40.55 -1.90
C GLU A 326 44.34 -40.40 -1.94
N GLY A 327 44.89 -39.68 -2.92
CA GLY A 327 46.33 -39.35 -3.00
C GLY A 327 46.75 -38.10 -2.20
N ALA A 328 45.80 -37.38 -1.60
CA ALA A 328 46.06 -36.15 -0.83
C ALA A 328 46.22 -36.38 0.68
N GLU A 329 46.12 -37.64 1.14
CA GLU A 329 46.37 -38.06 2.53
C GLU A 329 47.55 -39.05 2.65
N GLU A 330 48.75 -38.67 2.17
CA GLU A 330 50.05 -39.17 2.71
C GLU A 330 51.18 -38.13 2.59
#